data_AF-A0A1N6GNG2-F1
#
_entry.id   AF-A0A1N6GNG2-F1
#
_cell.length_a   1.000
_cell.length_b   1.000
_cell.length_c   1.000
_cell.angle_alpha   90.00
_cell.angle_beta   90.00
_cell.angle_gamma   90.00
#
_symmetry.space_group_name_H-M   'P 1'
#
loop_
_entity.id
_entity.type
_entity.pdbx_description
1 polymer ?
#
loop_
_entity_poly.entity_id
_entity_poly.type
_entity_poly.pdbx_seq_one_letter_code
_entity_poly.pdbx_strand_id
1 'polypeptide(L)'
;MSAYFEGTLEEFYKFLGPRTSDIVTEISRPYRKKQKSCKDEDKDENGKKKVCGKWKSLDAAHLKDRTRKILIREILEEFGTESGKGIYKINIDEFEEEFRNKHKDFFKVIQFRCRKHHRAYDKKYKVVDIEDDIALETEETYQPNFELDFNTTSVIIKKFIISNISYLNENNCRIAKVSTDNWNFNLKRDELKKDFYLLCYNQTDFSVAVLKILSNSLKINSKTSDQKKISLNIPYSESLFIEKKTCKTLELVESFELKP
;
A
#
# COMPACT_ATOMS: atom_id res chain seq x y z
N MET A 1 10.19 -4.88 -35.58
CA MET A 1 8.95 -5.42 -36.16
C MET A 1 7.97 -5.51 -35.02
N SER A 2 6.86 -4.78 -35.09
CA SER A 2 5.78 -4.94 -34.10
C SER A 2 5.04 -6.24 -34.38
N ALA A 3 4.79 -7.01 -33.33
CA ALA A 3 4.06 -8.27 -33.42
C ALA A 3 2.54 -7.99 -33.42
N TYR A 4 1.79 -8.85 -34.11
CA TYR A 4 0.34 -8.81 -34.12
C TYR A 4 -0.22 -10.05 -33.43
N PHE A 5 -1.29 -9.86 -32.66
CA PHE A 5 -2.16 -10.94 -32.21
C PHE A 5 -3.31 -11.09 -33.21
N GLU A 6 -3.64 -12.33 -33.55
CA GLU A 6 -4.83 -12.67 -34.35
C GLU A 6 -5.48 -13.92 -33.73
N GLY A 7 -6.69 -13.77 -33.20
CA GLY A 7 -7.37 -14.85 -32.49
C GLY A 7 -8.61 -14.41 -31.74
N THR A 8 -9.23 -15.35 -31.04
CA THR A 8 -10.42 -15.13 -30.20
C THR A 8 -10.08 -14.43 -28.89
N LEU A 9 -11.10 -13.92 -28.20
CA LEU A 9 -10.95 -13.33 -26.87
C LEU A 9 -10.39 -14.35 -25.84
N GLU A 10 -10.77 -15.62 -25.95
CA GLU A 10 -10.25 -16.68 -25.06
C GLU A 10 -8.76 -16.95 -25.30
N GLU A 11 -8.34 -16.98 -26.57
CA GLU A 11 -6.92 -17.10 -26.93
C GLU A 11 -6.12 -15.88 -26.47
N PHE A 12 -6.70 -14.67 -26.55
CA PHE A 12 -6.07 -13.48 -26.03
C PHE A 12 -5.77 -13.63 -24.54
N TYR A 13 -6.76 -14.03 -23.74
CA TYR A 13 -6.55 -14.25 -22.30
C TYR A 13 -5.48 -15.30 -22.02
N LYS A 14 -5.44 -16.37 -22.81
CA LYS A 14 -4.47 -17.44 -22.65
C LYS A 14 -3.03 -16.98 -22.95
N PHE A 15 -2.82 -16.23 -24.02
CA PHE A 15 -1.48 -15.89 -24.51
C PHE A 15 -0.97 -14.53 -24.02
N LEU A 16 -1.85 -13.53 -23.91
CA LEU A 16 -1.51 -12.15 -23.54
C LEU A 16 -2.07 -11.74 -22.17
N GLY A 17 -2.93 -12.54 -21.56
CA GLY A 17 -3.38 -12.35 -20.17
C GLY A 17 -2.21 -12.21 -19.17
N PRO A 18 -1.21 -13.11 -19.16
CA PRO A 18 -0.05 -12.96 -18.28
C PRO A 18 0.69 -11.63 -18.47
N ARG A 19 0.83 -11.16 -19.72
CA ARG A 19 1.48 -9.88 -20.04
C ARG A 19 0.73 -8.69 -19.44
N THR A 20 -0.60 -8.74 -19.43
CA THR A 20 -1.40 -7.69 -18.79
C THR A 20 -1.21 -7.64 -17.26
N SER A 21 -0.95 -8.77 -16.59
CA SER A 21 -0.56 -8.80 -15.17
C SER A 21 0.74 -8.04 -14.92
N ASP A 22 1.74 -8.24 -15.78
CA ASP A 22 3.04 -7.58 -15.68
C ASP A 22 2.88 -6.06 -15.84
N ILE A 23 2.07 -5.63 -16.79
CA ILE A 23 1.77 -4.22 -17.03
C ILE A 23 1.07 -3.60 -15.81
N VAL A 24 0.06 -4.26 -15.24
CA VAL A 24 -0.61 -3.80 -14.01
C VAL A 24 0.40 -3.67 -12.87
N THR A 25 1.27 -4.66 -12.69
CA THR A 25 2.32 -4.64 -11.69
C THR A 25 3.23 -3.42 -11.87
N GLU A 26 3.70 -3.18 -13.07
CA GLU A 26 4.55 -2.04 -13.41
C GLU A 26 3.84 -0.70 -13.14
N ILE A 27 2.62 -0.53 -13.64
CA ILE A 27 1.81 0.68 -13.44
C ILE A 27 1.55 0.92 -11.96
N SER A 28 1.30 -0.14 -11.17
CA SER A 28 0.93 -0.02 -9.76
C SER A 28 2.05 0.54 -8.87
N ARG A 29 3.31 0.27 -9.20
CA ARG A 29 4.50 0.63 -8.39
C ARG A 29 4.51 2.10 -7.93
N PRO A 30 4.38 3.11 -8.82
CA PRO A 30 4.35 4.52 -8.40
C PRO A 30 3.11 4.88 -7.55
N TYR A 31 1.98 4.20 -7.73
CA TYR A 31 0.75 4.49 -6.99
C TYR A 31 0.73 3.87 -5.59
N ARG A 32 1.52 2.83 -5.33
CA ARG A 32 1.67 2.26 -3.98
C ARG A 32 2.17 3.28 -2.97
N LYS A 33 3.07 4.16 -3.41
CA LYS A 33 3.53 5.30 -2.60
C LYS A 33 2.41 6.32 -2.32
N LYS A 34 1.35 6.36 -3.13
CA LYS A 34 0.19 7.26 -3.01
C LYS A 34 -0.97 6.66 -2.23
N GLN A 35 -1.05 5.35 -2.05
CA GLN A 35 -2.04 4.73 -1.18
C GLN A 35 -1.35 3.64 -0.35
N LYS A 36 -0.77 4.08 0.77
CA LYS A 36 0.00 3.20 1.65
C LYS A 36 -0.86 2.24 2.44
N SER A 37 -2.16 2.52 2.61
CA SER A 37 -3.06 1.68 3.40
C SER A 37 -4.30 1.28 2.63
N CYS A 38 -4.87 0.14 3.00
CA CYS A 38 -6.24 -0.23 2.71
C CYS A 38 -7.17 0.86 3.26
N LYS A 39 -8.05 1.37 2.39
CA LYS A 39 -9.02 2.43 2.70
C LYS A 39 -10.43 1.90 2.91
N ASP A 40 -10.64 0.59 2.81
CA ASP A 40 -11.95 -0.02 3.03
C ASP A 40 -12.38 0.11 4.50
N GLU A 41 -13.70 0.08 4.72
CA GLU A 41 -14.31 0.11 6.06
C GLU A 41 -14.18 -1.26 6.76
N ASP A 42 -13.86 -1.22 8.05
CA ASP A 42 -13.92 -2.35 8.98
C ASP A 42 -14.80 -1.99 10.19
N LYS A 43 -14.97 -2.93 11.13
CA LYS A 43 -15.64 -2.69 12.41
C LYS A 43 -14.66 -2.79 13.58
N ASP A 44 -14.82 -1.95 14.60
CA ASP A 44 -14.11 -2.10 15.87
C ASP A 44 -14.77 -3.16 16.77
N GLU A 45 -14.18 -3.39 17.95
CA GLU A 45 -14.67 -4.33 18.97
C GLU A 45 -16.10 -4.04 19.46
N ASN A 46 -16.56 -2.80 19.27
CA ASN A 46 -17.90 -2.33 19.64
C ASN A 46 -18.85 -2.27 18.43
N GLY A 47 -18.44 -2.81 17.28
CA GLY A 47 -19.22 -2.84 16.04
C GLY A 47 -19.31 -1.50 15.30
N LYS A 48 -18.57 -0.47 15.72
CA LYS A 48 -18.55 0.83 15.04
C LYS A 48 -17.65 0.79 13.81
N LYS A 49 -18.04 1.52 12.77
CA LYS A 49 -17.27 1.64 11.53
C LYS A 49 -15.94 2.34 11.78
N LYS A 50 -14.87 1.81 11.21
CA LYS A 50 -13.53 2.42 11.16
C LYS A 50 -12.89 2.16 9.80
N VAL A 51 -11.82 2.88 9.46
CA VAL A 51 -11.01 2.54 8.28
C VAL A 51 -10.12 1.34 8.61
N CYS A 52 -9.92 0.43 7.66
CA CYS A 52 -9.06 -0.75 7.84
C CYS A 52 -7.63 -0.37 8.25
N GLY A 53 -7.00 0.54 7.51
CA GLY A 53 -5.69 1.08 7.87
C GLY A 53 -4.51 0.10 7.73
N LYS A 54 -4.73 -1.18 7.36
CA LYS A 54 -3.65 -2.12 7.01
C LYS A 54 -2.77 -1.51 5.92
N TRP A 55 -1.46 -1.45 6.10
CA TRP A 55 -0.58 -0.66 5.23
C TRP A 55 0.55 -1.46 4.58
N LYS A 56 0.66 -2.74 4.91
CA LYS A 56 1.47 -3.72 4.17
C LYS A 56 0.64 -4.87 3.63
N SER A 57 1.22 -5.64 2.73
CA SER A 57 0.57 -6.75 2.04
C SER A 57 -0.76 -6.32 1.41
N LEU A 58 -0.67 -5.24 0.61
CA LEU A 58 -1.78 -4.71 -0.15
C LEU A 58 -1.72 -5.22 -1.59
N ASP A 59 -2.80 -5.84 -2.01
CA ASP A 59 -3.01 -6.36 -3.33
C ASP A 59 -3.66 -5.29 -4.21
N ALA A 60 -3.30 -5.24 -5.49
CA ALA A 60 -3.94 -4.40 -6.48
C ALA A 60 -5.24 -5.07 -6.94
N ALA A 61 -6.39 -4.54 -6.50
CA ALA A 61 -7.69 -5.08 -6.86
C ALA A 61 -8.36 -4.19 -7.91
N HIS A 62 -8.69 -4.75 -9.08
CA HIS A 62 -9.51 -4.05 -10.06
C HIS A 62 -10.93 -3.79 -9.52
N LEU A 63 -11.51 -2.66 -9.90
CA LEU A 63 -12.92 -2.37 -9.60
C LEU A 63 -13.83 -3.22 -10.49
N LYS A 64 -14.99 -3.60 -9.95
CA LYS A 64 -15.96 -4.52 -10.56
C LYS A 64 -16.40 -4.14 -11.99
N ASP A 65 -16.39 -2.86 -12.31
CA ASP A 65 -16.81 -2.27 -13.60
C ASP A 65 -15.64 -1.94 -14.50
N ARG A 66 -14.41 -2.16 -14.01
CA ARG A 66 -13.14 -1.92 -14.70
C ARG A 66 -12.22 -3.12 -14.52
N THR A 67 -12.77 -4.33 -14.52
CA THR A 67 -11.98 -5.56 -14.43
C THR A 67 -11.07 -5.68 -15.63
N ARG A 68 -9.99 -6.43 -15.49
CA ARG A 68 -9.03 -6.62 -16.57
C ARG A 68 -9.69 -7.15 -17.84
N LYS A 69 -10.60 -8.13 -17.72
CA LYS A 69 -11.37 -8.68 -18.86
C LYS A 69 -12.23 -7.63 -19.54
N ILE A 70 -12.87 -6.73 -18.77
CA ILE A 70 -13.65 -5.62 -19.34
C ILE A 70 -12.72 -4.70 -20.15
N LEU A 71 -11.57 -4.33 -19.59
CA LEU A 71 -10.62 -3.43 -20.27
C LEU A 71 -10.03 -4.07 -21.53
N ILE A 72 -9.65 -5.35 -21.48
CA ILE A 72 -9.16 -6.08 -22.64
C ILE A 72 -10.22 -6.10 -23.75
N ARG A 73 -11.47 -6.43 -23.40
CA ARG A 73 -12.57 -6.45 -24.36
C ARG A 73 -12.79 -5.08 -24.98
N GLU A 74 -12.87 -4.01 -24.17
CA GLU A 74 -13.02 -2.64 -24.67
C GLU A 74 -11.93 -2.29 -25.69
N ILE A 75 -10.67 -2.61 -25.41
CA ILE A 75 -9.55 -2.30 -26.31
C ILE A 75 -9.63 -3.11 -27.60
N LEU A 76 -9.97 -4.40 -27.52
CA LEU A 76 -10.11 -5.25 -28.71
C LEU A 76 -11.29 -4.82 -29.58
N GLU A 77 -12.40 -4.36 -28.98
CA GLU A 77 -13.55 -3.82 -29.71
C GLU A 77 -13.28 -2.44 -30.32
N GLU A 78 -12.51 -1.58 -29.63
CA GLU A 78 -12.21 -0.20 -30.07
C GLU A 78 -11.07 -0.15 -31.12
N PHE A 79 -10.02 -0.97 -30.96
CA PHE A 79 -8.77 -0.87 -31.73
C PHE A 79 -8.45 -2.14 -32.53
N GLY A 80 -9.08 -3.27 -32.21
CA GLY A 80 -8.94 -4.48 -33.00
C GLY A 80 -9.69 -4.38 -34.31
N THR A 81 -9.17 -5.02 -35.35
CA THR A 81 -9.96 -5.30 -36.56
C THR A 81 -10.69 -6.63 -36.34
N GLU A 82 -12.02 -6.61 -36.34
CA GLU A 82 -12.81 -7.84 -36.31
C GLU A 82 -12.87 -8.43 -37.73
N SER A 83 -12.28 -9.60 -37.94
CA SER A 83 -12.31 -10.29 -39.25
C SER A 83 -13.58 -11.11 -39.48
N GLY A 84 -14.61 -10.88 -38.65
CA GLY A 84 -15.80 -11.72 -38.53
C GLY A 84 -15.52 -13.03 -37.78
N LYS A 85 -16.55 -13.55 -37.09
CA LYS A 85 -16.52 -14.74 -36.21
C LYS A 85 -15.81 -14.55 -34.85
N GLY A 86 -15.78 -13.33 -34.29
CA GLY A 86 -15.20 -13.08 -32.96
C GLY A 86 -13.68 -13.25 -32.91
N ILE A 87 -13.02 -13.07 -34.06
CA ILE A 87 -11.57 -13.05 -34.21
C ILE A 87 -11.13 -11.58 -34.25
N TYR A 88 -10.21 -11.23 -33.36
CA TYR A 88 -9.62 -9.91 -33.27
C TYR A 88 -8.21 -9.95 -33.82
N LYS A 89 -7.86 -8.94 -34.62
CA LYS A 89 -6.48 -8.65 -35.02
C LYS A 89 -6.04 -7.32 -34.45
N ILE A 90 -4.98 -7.31 -33.65
CA ILE A 90 -4.45 -6.09 -33.01
C ILE A 90 -2.92 -6.10 -32.97
N ASN A 91 -2.32 -4.93 -33.13
CA ASN A 91 -0.89 -4.74 -32.88
C ASN A 91 -0.62 -4.83 -31.38
N ILE A 92 0.38 -5.61 -30.96
CA ILE A 92 0.64 -5.84 -29.54
C ILE A 92 1.11 -4.55 -28.85
N ASP A 93 1.94 -3.74 -29.50
CA ASP A 93 2.43 -2.48 -28.93
C ASP A 93 1.27 -1.49 -28.72
N GLU A 94 0.35 -1.41 -29.69
CA GLU A 94 -0.87 -0.60 -29.62
C GLU A 94 -1.80 -1.06 -28.49
N PHE A 95 -2.00 -2.38 -28.36
CA PHE A 95 -2.76 -2.94 -27.24
C PHE A 95 -2.14 -2.56 -25.89
N GLU A 96 -0.81 -2.69 -25.73
CA GLU A 96 -0.14 -2.36 -24.46
C GLU A 96 -0.24 -0.86 -24.13
N GLU A 97 -0.11 0.00 -25.14
CA GLU A 97 -0.31 1.44 -24.99
C GLU A 97 -1.73 1.76 -24.52
N GLU A 98 -2.74 1.21 -25.19
CA GLU A 98 -4.14 1.46 -24.82
C GLU A 98 -4.52 0.85 -23.48
N PHE A 99 -3.95 -0.30 -23.14
CA PHE A 99 -4.12 -0.90 -21.82
C PHE A 99 -3.53 -0.01 -20.73
N ARG A 100 -2.36 0.60 -20.96
CA ARG A 100 -1.78 1.62 -20.04
C ARG A 100 -2.64 2.87 -19.98
N ASN A 101 -3.18 3.34 -21.11
CA ASN A 101 -4.05 4.52 -21.19
C ASN A 101 -5.34 4.33 -20.38
N LYS A 102 -5.99 3.17 -20.49
CA LYS A 102 -7.18 2.82 -19.69
C LYS A 102 -6.89 2.78 -18.17
N HIS A 103 -5.63 2.65 -17.76
CA HIS A 103 -5.17 2.71 -16.35
C HIS A 103 -4.58 4.06 -15.94
N LYS A 104 -4.61 5.09 -16.80
CA LYS A 104 -4.03 6.41 -16.52
C LYS A 104 -4.66 7.08 -15.29
N ASP A 105 -5.97 6.94 -15.12
CA ASP A 105 -6.67 7.30 -13.88
C ASP A 105 -6.71 6.10 -12.92
N PHE A 106 -5.54 5.71 -12.42
CA PHE A 106 -5.29 4.44 -11.75
C PHE A 106 -6.31 4.11 -10.66
N PHE A 107 -6.63 5.06 -9.78
CA PHE A 107 -7.54 4.82 -8.65
C PHE A 107 -9.01 4.70 -9.02
N LYS A 108 -9.39 5.01 -10.27
CA LYS A 108 -10.71 4.69 -10.84
C LYS A 108 -10.78 3.29 -11.46
N VAL A 109 -9.66 2.58 -11.51
CA VAL A 109 -9.56 1.24 -12.12
C VAL A 109 -9.12 0.21 -11.10
N ILE A 110 -8.15 0.56 -10.26
CA ILE A 110 -7.54 -0.31 -9.26
C ILE A 110 -7.54 0.38 -7.91
N GLN A 111 -7.83 -0.36 -6.84
CA GLN A 111 -7.60 0.06 -5.47
C GLN A 111 -6.65 -0.91 -4.77
N PHE A 112 -5.76 -0.39 -3.93
CA PHE A 112 -4.95 -1.25 -3.09
C PHE A 112 -5.78 -1.73 -1.88
N ARG A 113 -5.95 -3.03 -1.74
CA ARG A 113 -6.76 -3.64 -0.68
C ARG A 113 -5.91 -4.62 0.10
N CYS A 114 -6.16 -4.75 1.39
CA CYS A 114 -5.56 -5.88 2.10
C CYS A 114 -6.27 -7.17 1.69
N ARG A 115 -5.59 -8.31 1.78
CA ARG A 115 -6.14 -9.64 1.41
C ARG A 115 -7.56 -9.91 1.94
N LYS A 116 -7.87 -9.51 3.18
CA LYS A 116 -9.22 -9.63 3.78
C LYS A 116 -10.27 -8.87 2.95
N HIS A 117 -10.00 -7.59 2.67
CA HIS A 117 -10.95 -6.74 1.95
C HIS A 117 -10.96 -7.01 0.44
N HIS A 118 -9.84 -7.45 -0.13
CA HIS A 118 -9.75 -7.91 -1.51
C HIS A 118 -10.70 -9.09 -1.72
N ARG A 119 -10.52 -10.18 -0.96
CA ARG A 119 -11.40 -11.37 -1.04
C ARG A 119 -12.87 -11.06 -0.79
N ALA A 120 -13.17 -10.17 0.16
CA ALA A 120 -14.55 -9.76 0.44
C ALA A 120 -15.16 -9.01 -0.76
N TYR A 121 -14.37 -8.20 -1.45
CA TYR A 121 -14.76 -7.49 -2.66
C TYR A 121 -15.06 -8.47 -3.81
N ASP A 122 -14.13 -9.37 -4.10
CA ASP A 122 -14.26 -10.33 -5.21
C ASP A 122 -15.47 -11.24 -5.00
N LYS A 123 -15.65 -11.73 -3.77
CA LYS A 123 -16.80 -12.55 -3.39
C LYS A 123 -18.11 -11.79 -3.56
N LYS A 124 -18.17 -10.51 -3.16
CA LYS A 124 -19.37 -9.69 -3.26
C LYS A 124 -19.79 -9.46 -4.70
N TYR A 125 -18.83 -9.23 -5.59
CA TYR A 125 -19.11 -8.91 -6.99
C TYR A 125 -19.01 -10.10 -7.92
N LYS A 126 -18.73 -11.31 -7.40
CA LYS A 126 -18.48 -12.52 -8.18
C LYS A 126 -17.57 -12.21 -9.37
N VAL A 127 -16.50 -11.46 -9.12
CA VAL A 127 -15.52 -11.16 -10.16
C VAL A 127 -14.90 -12.51 -10.52
N VAL A 128 -15.39 -13.14 -11.60
CA VAL A 128 -14.84 -14.39 -12.12
C VAL A 128 -13.60 -14.04 -12.93
N ASP A 129 -12.61 -13.46 -12.27
CA ASP A 129 -11.25 -13.42 -12.78
C ASP A 129 -10.54 -14.63 -12.16
N ILE A 130 -10.13 -15.54 -13.05
CA ILE A 130 -9.44 -16.78 -12.70
C ILE A 130 -8.08 -16.33 -12.16
N GLU A 131 -7.90 -16.42 -10.84
CA GLU A 131 -6.61 -16.35 -10.15
C GLU A 131 -5.73 -15.15 -10.53
N ASP A 132 -6.23 -13.94 -10.30
CA ASP A 132 -5.49 -12.69 -10.47
C ASP A 132 -4.98 -12.12 -9.13
N ASP A 133 -4.66 -12.99 -8.17
CA ASP A 133 -3.90 -12.61 -6.98
C ASP A 133 -2.47 -12.29 -7.44
N ILE A 134 -2.24 -11.07 -7.95
CA ILE A 134 -0.90 -10.52 -8.08
C ILE A 134 -0.41 -10.26 -6.66
N ALA A 135 0.08 -11.33 -6.03
CA ALA A 135 0.81 -11.28 -4.78
C ALA A 135 2.09 -10.53 -5.05
N LEU A 136 2.06 -9.23 -4.79
CA LEU A 136 3.24 -8.41 -4.91
C LEU A 136 4.13 -8.74 -3.72
N GLU A 137 5.31 -9.29 -4.00
CA GLU A 137 6.31 -9.62 -2.99
C GLU A 137 6.45 -8.43 -2.02
N THR A 138 6.05 -8.67 -0.77
CA THR A 138 6.25 -7.70 0.29
C THR A 138 7.68 -7.80 0.77
N GLU A 139 8.32 -6.63 0.71
CA GLU A 139 9.50 -6.18 1.44
C GLU A 139 9.87 -7.03 2.66
N GLU A 140 11.18 -7.24 2.81
CA GLU A 140 11.92 -7.87 3.93
C GLU A 140 11.08 -8.25 5.16
N THR A 141 11.12 -9.53 5.54
CA THR A 141 10.42 -10.04 6.71
C THR A 141 11.41 -10.35 7.82
N TYR A 142 11.18 -9.80 9.02
CA TYR A 142 11.95 -10.16 10.20
C TYR A 142 11.15 -11.17 11.05
N GLN A 143 11.83 -12.21 11.54
CA GLN A 143 11.24 -13.20 12.44
C GLN A 143 11.68 -12.89 13.88
N PRO A 144 10.75 -12.49 14.77
CA PRO A 144 11.05 -12.32 16.17
C PRO A 144 11.46 -13.62 16.85
N ASN A 145 12.33 -13.50 17.85
CA ASN A 145 12.71 -14.61 18.74
C ASN A 145 11.77 -14.75 19.95
N PHE A 146 10.57 -14.17 19.87
CA PHE A 146 9.52 -14.22 20.87
C PHE A 146 8.18 -14.47 20.19
N GLU A 147 7.23 -15.00 20.94
CA GLU A 147 5.86 -15.17 20.45
C GLU A 147 5.23 -13.81 20.17
N LEU A 148 4.95 -13.55 18.88
CA LEU A 148 4.37 -12.30 18.43
C LEU A 148 2.86 -12.44 18.33
N ASP A 149 2.17 -11.67 19.16
CA ASP A 149 0.71 -11.65 19.23
C ASP A 149 0.16 -10.22 19.42
N PHE A 150 -1.16 -10.09 19.50
CA PHE A 150 -1.84 -8.80 19.73
C PHE A 150 -1.53 -8.18 21.11
N ASN A 151 -1.04 -8.96 22.07
CA ASN A 151 -0.70 -8.50 23.42
C ASN A 151 0.76 -8.06 23.54
N THR A 152 1.57 -8.33 22.52
CA THR A 152 3.00 -8.03 22.53
C THR A 152 3.22 -6.53 22.71
N THR A 153 3.95 -6.18 23.77
CA THR A 153 4.13 -4.78 24.15
C THR A 153 5.02 -4.03 23.17
N SER A 154 4.72 -2.75 22.94
CA SER A 154 5.55 -1.88 22.09
C SER A 154 7.00 -1.78 22.57
N VAL A 155 7.27 -2.03 23.86
CA VAL A 155 8.65 -2.05 24.41
C VAL A 155 9.45 -3.23 23.86
N ILE A 156 8.85 -4.42 23.82
CA ILE A 156 9.48 -5.63 23.26
C ILE A 156 9.72 -5.44 21.76
N ILE A 157 8.71 -4.96 21.03
CA ILE A 157 8.81 -4.66 19.60
C ILE A 157 9.92 -3.65 19.32
N LYS A 158 10.00 -2.55 20.09
CA LYS A 158 11.05 -1.53 19.92
C LYS A 158 12.44 -2.14 20.08
N LYS A 159 12.66 -2.95 21.12
CA LYS A 159 13.97 -3.61 21.36
C LYS A 159 14.38 -4.51 20.21
N PHE A 160 13.43 -5.29 19.69
CA PHE A 160 13.66 -6.16 18.54
C PHE A 160 14.03 -5.37 17.27
N ILE A 161 13.31 -4.29 16.98
CA ILE A 161 13.60 -3.45 15.82
C ILE A 161 15.01 -2.84 15.94
N ILE A 162 15.34 -2.29 17.11
CA ILE A 162 16.67 -1.70 17.37
C ILE A 162 17.79 -2.72 17.20
N SER A 163 17.60 -3.97 17.63
CA SER A 163 18.66 -4.99 17.51
C SER A 163 18.90 -5.46 16.07
N ASN A 164 17.94 -5.28 15.17
CA ASN A 164 18.02 -5.74 13.79
C ASN A 164 18.37 -4.63 12.79
N ILE A 165 18.24 -3.35 13.18
CA ILE A 165 18.46 -2.22 12.28
C ILE A 165 19.60 -1.36 12.79
N SER A 166 20.74 -1.42 12.10
CA SER A 166 22.03 -0.88 12.56
C SER A 166 22.05 0.64 12.83
N TYR A 167 21.23 1.42 12.13
CA TYR A 167 21.16 2.87 12.31
C TYR A 167 20.24 3.30 13.47
N LEU A 168 19.54 2.37 14.12
CA LEU A 168 18.65 2.63 15.25
C LEU A 168 19.35 2.34 16.58
N ASN A 169 18.99 3.10 17.61
CA ASN A 169 19.35 2.87 19.00
C ASN A 169 18.28 3.45 19.93
N GLU A 170 18.41 3.19 21.23
CA GLU A 170 17.42 3.61 22.21
C GLU A 170 17.18 5.12 22.27
N ASN A 171 18.18 5.93 21.90
CA ASN A 171 18.18 7.38 22.03
C ASN A 171 17.79 8.13 20.76
N ASN A 172 17.76 7.47 19.60
CA ASN A 172 17.44 8.11 18.32
C ASN A 172 16.11 7.65 17.72
N CYS A 173 15.32 6.87 18.45
CA CYS A 173 14.02 6.42 17.96
C CYS A 173 12.92 6.34 19.04
N ARG A 174 11.68 6.45 18.57
CA ARG A 174 10.46 6.28 19.38
C ARG A 174 9.49 5.36 18.67
N ILE A 175 8.88 4.44 19.41
CA ILE A 175 7.75 3.67 18.90
C ILE A 175 6.44 4.41 19.16
N ALA A 176 5.53 4.33 18.19
CA ALA A 176 4.23 4.99 18.23
C ALA A 176 3.35 4.45 19.37
N LYS A 177 2.55 5.34 19.96
CA LYS A 177 1.29 4.94 20.58
C LYS A 177 0.22 4.86 19.50
N VAL A 178 -0.26 3.66 19.23
CA VAL A 178 -1.33 3.37 18.27
C VAL A 178 -2.67 3.86 18.86
N SER A 179 -3.39 4.68 18.11
CA SER A 179 -4.81 4.99 18.33
C SER A 179 -5.66 4.37 17.23
N THR A 180 -6.96 4.65 17.19
CA THR A 180 -7.89 4.10 16.19
C THR A 180 -7.39 4.32 14.75
N ASP A 181 -6.93 5.53 14.44
CA ASP A 181 -6.58 5.91 13.05
C ASP A 181 -5.19 6.55 12.90
N ASN A 182 -4.42 6.68 14.00
CA ASN A 182 -3.16 7.42 13.97
C ASN A 182 -2.07 6.83 14.86
N TRP A 183 -0.82 6.89 14.38
CA TRP A 183 0.38 6.76 15.19
C TRP A 183 0.65 8.08 15.90
N ASN A 184 0.72 8.03 17.23
CA ASN A 184 0.96 9.20 18.06
C ASN A 184 2.37 9.13 18.66
N PHE A 185 3.11 10.22 18.56
CA PHE A 185 4.43 10.37 19.15
C PHE A 185 4.47 11.57 20.07
N ASN A 186 5.08 11.40 21.24
CA ASN A 186 5.40 12.48 22.15
C ASN A 186 6.92 12.58 22.25
N LEU A 187 7.48 13.56 21.56
CA LEU A 187 8.91 13.81 21.44
C LEU A 187 9.32 15.00 22.32
N LYS A 188 10.57 15.01 22.76
CA LYS A 188 11.23 16.18 23.34
C LYS A 188 11.86 16.99 22.21
N ARG A 189 11.89 18.32 22.33
CA ARG A 189 12.57 19.17 21.33
C ARG A 189 14.04 18.80 21.12
N ASP A 190 14.72 18.40 22.19
CA ASP A 190 16.13 18.00 22.13
C ASP A 190 16.37 16.74 21.29
N GLU A 191 15.38 15.83 21.21
CA GLU A 191 15.45 14.64 20.35
C GLU A 191 15.51 15.03 18.86
N LEU A 192 15.00 16.20 18.47
CA LEU A 192 14.96 16.67 17.07
C LEU A 192 16.16 17.54 16.66
N LYS A 193 17.14 17.73 17.55
CA LYS A 193 18.41 18.41 17.23
C LYS A 193 19.29 17.60 16.27
N LYS A 194 19.01 16.31 16.15
CA LYS A 194 19.66 15.34 15.25
C LYS A 194 18.59 14.62 14.45
N ASP A 195 19.02 13.83 13.47
CA ASP A 195 18.11 12.92 12.78
C ASP A 195 17.46 11.97 13.78
N PHE A 196 16.15 11.83 13.69
CA PHE A 196 15.35 11.07 14.64
C PHE A 196 14.37 10.16 13.92
N TYR A 197 14.16 8.96 14.47
CA TYR A 197 13.38 7.92 13.81
C TYR A 197 12.07 7.62 14.55
N LEU A 198 10.99 7.48 13.79
CA LEU A 198 9.68 7.09 14.29
C LEU A 198 9.40 5.66 13.85
N LEU A 199 9.10 4.80 14.81
CA LEU A 199 8.73 3.40 14.56
C LEU A 199 7.21 3.29 14.60
N CYS A 200 6.63 3.13 13.43
CA CYS A 200 5.21 2.99 13.17
C CYS A 200 4.86 1.50 13.12
N TYR A 201 4.63 0.89 14.29
CA TYR A 201 4.20 -0.50 14.40
C TYR A 201 2.67 -0.61 14.35
N ASN A 202 2.15 -1.56 13.58
CA ASN A 202 0.74 -1.91 13.54
C ASN A 202 0.53 -3.31 14.11
N GLN A 203 -0.18 -3.39 15.24
CA GLN A 203 -0.49 -4.65 15.93
C GLN A 203 -1.46 -5.55 15.15
N THR A 204 -2.20 -5.00 14.17
CA THR A 204 -3.22 -5.77 13.43
C THR A 204 -2.59 -6.70 12.39
N ASP A 205 -1.51 -6.25 11.76
CA ASP A 205 -0.87 -6.94 10.64
C ASP A 205 0.65 -7.08 10.82
N PHE A 206 1.14 -6.80 12.04
CA PHE A 206 2.53 -6.92 12.46
C PHE A 206 3.52 -6.13 11.60
N SER A 207 3.05 -5.13 10.87
CA SER A 207 3.89 -4.32 10.00
C SER A 207 4.58 -3.19 10.75
N VAL A 208 5.79 -2.84 10.31
CA VAL A 208 6.62 -1.76 10.87
C VAL A 208 7.09 -0.83 9.78
N ALA A 209 6.86 0.48 9.95
CA ALA A 209 7.45 1.55 9.14
C ALA A 209 8.47 2.32 9.98
N VAL A 210 9.64 2.57 9.41
CA VAL A 210 10.68 3.41 10.01
C VAL A 210 10.69 4.74 9.26
N LEU A 211 10.22 5.80 9.92
CA LEU A 211 10.19 7.14 9.35
C LEU A 211 11.33 7.98 9.90
N LYS A 212 11.95 8.80 9.05
CA LYS A 212 13.01 9.72 9.44
C LYS A 212 12.51 11.16 9.50
N ILE A 213 12.84 11.81 10.60
CA ILE A 213 12.77 13.26 10.75
C ILE A 213 14.21 13.77 10.63
N LEU A 214 14.48 14.57 9.60
CA LEU A 214 15.75 15.27 9.47
C LEU A 214 15.93 16.28 10.61
N SER A 215 17.16 16.42 11.10
CA SER A 215 17.50 17.39 12.15
C SER A 215 16.95 18.79 11.85
N ASN A 216 16.32 19.41 12.85
CA ASN A 216 15.73 20.76 12.77
C ASN A 216 14.70 20.97 11.63
N SER A 217 14.19 19.90 11.01
CA SER A 217 13.27 20.03 9.89
C SER A 217 11.86 20.44 10.33
N LEU A 218 11.36 19.99 11.48
CA LEU A 218 10.02 20.31 11.95
C LEU A 218 10.00 21.70 12.63
N LYS A 219 9.45 22.71 11.93
CA LYS A 219 9.12 24.02 12.50
C LYS A 219 7.77 23.92 13.21
N ILE A 220 7.77 23.80 14.53
CA ILE A 220 6.53 23.61 15.29
C ILE A 220 6.16 24.89 16.02
N ASN A 221 5.00 25.44 15.65
CA ASN A 221 4.41 26.61 16.31
C ASN A 221 3.86 26.20 17.68
N SER A 222 4.51 26.62 18.77
CA SER A 222 4.06 26.34 20.13
C SER A 222 2.85 27.21 20.50
N LYS A 223 1.65 26.63 20.45
CA LYS A 223 0.48 27.17 21.16
C LYS A 223 0.14 26.40 22.45
N THR A 224 0.88 25.33 22.78
CA THR A 224 0.66 24.54 24.00
C THR A 224 1.67 24.90 25.08
N SER A 225 1.21 24.97 26.34
CA SER A 225 1.91 25.48 27.52
C SER A 225 3.21 24.77 27.93
N ASP A 226 3.54 23.62 27.34
CA ASP A 226 4.80 22.90 27.60
C ASP A 226 5.75 23.06 26.40
N GLN A 227 6.56 24.11 26.42
CA GLN A 227 7.49 24.48 25.34
C GLN A 227 8.54 23.40 25.01
N LYS A 228 8.65 22.32 25.80
CA LYS A 228 9.68 21.27 25.67
C LYS A 228 9.23 20.02 24.92
N LYS A 229 7.92 19.80 24.73
CA LYS A 229 7.37 18.59 24.11
C LYS A 229 6.67 18.88 22.79
N ILE A 230 6.66 17.86 21.94
CA ILE A 230 6.09 17.86 20.61
C ILE A 230 5.22 16.63 20.46
N SER A 231 3.95 16.82 20.14
CA SER A 231 3.03 15.73 19.80
C SER A 231 2.82 15.66 18.29
N LEU A 232 3.28 14.57 17.68
CA LEU A 232 3.06 14.26 16.26
C LEU A 232 1.93 13.24 16.12
N ASN A 233 1.10 13.43 15.11
CA ASN A 233 0.00 12.54 14.77
C ASN A 233 0.09 12.20 13.28
N ILE A 234 0.31 10.91 12.99
CA ILE A 234 0.51 10.39 11.64
C ILE A 234 -0.65 9.43 11.33
N PRO A 235 -1.53 9.76 10.38
CA PRO A 235 -2.69 8.94 10.05
C PRO A 235 -2.30 7.64 9.33
N TYR A 236 -2.98 6.54 9.65
CA TYR A 236 -2.85 5.28 8.89
C TYR A 236 -3.46 5.41 7.50
N SER A 237 -4.57 6.16 7.44
CA SER A 237 -5.44 6.27 6.28
C SER A 237 -5.01 7.34 5.27
N GLU A 238 -3.82 7.91 5.39
CA GLU A 238 -3.31 8.87 4.42
C GLU A 238 -2.35 8.25 3.40
N SER A 239 -2.24 8.93 2.26
CA SER A 239 -1.39 8.58 1.13
C SER A 239 0.10 8.71 1.45
N LEU A 240 0.43 9.65 2.32
CA LEU A 240 1.76 10.06 2.67
C LEU A 240 1.87 10.03 4.20
N PHE A 241 3.09 9.87 4.73
CA PHE A 241 3.30 10.01 6.17
C PHE A 241 3.33 11.49 6.48
N ILE A 242 2.15 12.11 6.55
CA ILE A 242 2.02 13.55 6.81
C ILE A 242 1.81 13.74 8.29
N GLU A 243 2.60 14.64 8.87
CA GLU A 243 2.36 15.15 10.20
C GLU A 243 1.28 16.24 10.12
N LYS A 244 0.12 16.00 10.76
CA LYS A 244 -1.08 16.84 10.60
C LYS A 244 -0.87 18.32 10.93
N LYS A 245 -0.01 18.68 11.88
CA LYS A 245 0.12 20.08 12.34
C LYS A 245 1.03 20.92 11.48
N THR A 246 2.05 20.32 10.88
CA THR A 246 3.09 20.99 10.08
C THR A 246 2.91 20.72 8.59
N CYS A 247 2.00 19.82 8.22
CA CYS A 247 1.82 19.29 6.87
C CYS A 247 3.11 18.77 6.24
N LYS A 248 4.10 18.40 7.06
CA LYS A 248 5.37 17.87 6.56
C LYS A 248 5.21 16.40 6.23
N THR A 249 5.60 16.04 5.02
CA THR A 249 5.82 14.65 4.64
C THR A 249 7.11 14.16 5.30
N LEU A 250 7.00 13.04 6.00
CA LEU A 250 8.12 12.35 6.61
C LEU A 250 8.71 11.34 5.62
N GLU A 251 10.03 11.20 5.66
CA GLU A 251 10.77 10.26 4.83
C GLU A 251 10.55 8.84 5.34
N LEU A 252 10.07 7.93 4.48
CA LEU A 252 10.07 6.50 4.77
C LEU A 252 11.46 5.96 4.45
N VAL A 253 12.15 5.42 5.46
CA VAL A 253 13.49 4.83 5.29
C VAL A 253 13.36 3.37 4.92
N GLU A 254 12.56 2.65 5.70
CA GLU A 254 12.38 1.21 5.54
C GLU A 254 11.01 0.81 6.06
N SER A 255 10.50 -0.29 5.53
CA SER A 255 9.32 -0.92 6.05
C SER A 255 9.45 -2.44 5.94
N PHE A 256 8.98 -3.18 6.95
CA PHE A 256 9.00 -4.65 6.99
C PHE A 256 7.77 -5.23 7.71
N GLU A 257 7.55 -6.54 7.59
CA GLU A 257 6.59 -7.29 8.43
C GLU A 257 7.32 -8.15 9.46
N LEU A 258 6.78 -8.19 10.67
CA LEU A 258 7.18 -9.16 11.68
C LEU A 258 6.31 -10.42 11.49
N LYS A 259 6.94 -11.57 11.26
CA LYS A 259 6.21 -12.84 11.13
C LYS A 259 5.98 -13.46 12.52
N PRO A 260 4.73 -13.75 12.91
CA PRO A 260 4.44 -14.59 14.06
C PRO A 260 5.06 -15.98 13.96
#